data_AF-A0A5C7GLS7-F1
#
_entry.id   AF-A0A5C7GLS7-F1
#
_cell.length_a   1.000
_cell.length_b   1.000
_cell.length_c   1.000
_cell.angle_alpha   90.00
_cell.angle_beta   90.00
_cell.angle_gamma   90.00
#
_symmetry.space_group_name_H-M   'P 1'
#
loop_
_entity.id
_entity.type
_entity.pdbx_description
1 polymer ?
#
loop_
_entity_poly.entity_id
_entity_poly.type
_entity_poly.pdbx_seq_one_letter_code
_entity_poly.pdbx_strand_id
1 'polypeptide(L)'
;MSFSFKNIFKKGRKFKESGNTVVYTTTYVMHEKSTITLVSHELNGDWQFMGNESLENFQEIGLLVSLFQVIKIDNSILSLVDLPIGYQATRVKKSDEWKIEKIHYSESEIQEMGYYCSECGEFHGEIPMSYGAESPTSYFNLDEETKNQSELTRDICIINRERFFIKGQIKIKVDTQNKPFTWNVWVEIGKEDFDIGQENWTNENRFLRKPYNGVIDTPLNCYSNTLGLKVKVQTQKVGIIPEIIISETNHPLFFEQENGINMDRVTGFAKKILYAH
;
A
#
# COMPACT_ATOMS: atom_id res chain seq x y z
N MET A 1 13.49 15.63 10.62
CA MET A 1 14.21 14.89 11.68
C MET A 1 15.16 13.92 11.00
N SER A 2 16.48 14.07 11.18
CA SER A 2 17.44 13.14 10.58
C SER A 2 17.44 11.83 11.38
N PHE A 3 16.93 10.75 10.79
CA PHE A 3 17.14 9.42 11.35
C PHE A 3 18.61 9.05 11.14
N SER A 4 19.38 9.06 12.23
CA SER A 4 20.77 8.63 12.21
C SER A 4 20.84 7.10 12.20
N PHE A 5 21.02 6.51 11.01
CA PHE A 5 21.29 5.09 10.77
C PHE A 5 22.70 4.64 11.23
N LYS A 6 23.23 5.23 12.31
CA LYS A 6 24.53 4.84 12.87
C LYS A 6 24.36 3.63 13.79
N ASN A 7 24.35 2.43 13.20
CA ASN A 7 24.87 1.14 13.73
C ASN A 7 24.07 -0.05 13.20
N ILE A 8 24.17 -0.34 11.91
CA ILE A 8 23.52 -1.50 11.29
C ILE A 8 24.55 -2.38 10.54
N PHE A 9 25.77 -2.55 11.03
CA PHE A 9 26.74 -3.45 10.35
C PHE A 9 27.37 -4.47 11.30
N LYS A 10 26.75 -5.66 11.38
CA LYS A 10 27.34 -6.88 11.95
C LYS A 10 27.59 -7.90 10.82
N LYS A 11 28.72 -8.60 10.88
CA LYS A 11 29.16 -9.62 9.91
C LYS A 11 28.18 -10.82 9.89
N GLY A 12 27.80 -11.31 8.71
CA GLY A 12 26.94 -12.49 8.54
C GLY A 12 25.51 -12.23 8.01
N ARG A 13 25.27 -11.08 7.37
CA ARG A 13 23.95 -10.70 6.87
C ARG A 13 23.66 -11.23 5.47
N LYS A 14 22.39 -11.57 5.24
CA LYS A 14 21.82 -12.14 4.02
C LYS A 14 20.54 -11.34 3.68
N PHE A 15 20.29 -11.14 2.40
CA PHE A 15 19.01 -10.62 1.91
C PHE A 15 17.86 -11.55 2.29
N LYS A 16 16.67 -11.00 2.52
CA LYS A 16 15.48 -11.83 2.81
C LYS A 16 15.11 -12.67 1.58
N GLU A 17 15.33 -12.09 0.42
CA GLU A 17 15.16 -12.66 -0.91
C GLU A 17 16.08 -13.86 -1.13
N SER A 18 15.63 -14.78 -1.97
CA SER A 18 16.47 -15.91 -2.37
C SER A 18 17.62 -15.41 -3.25
N GLY A 19 18.75 -16.14 -3.27
CA GLY A 19 19.85 -15.80 -4.18
C GLY A 19 19.48 -15.81 -5.67
N ASN A 20 18.40 -16.50 -6.04
CA ASN A 20 17.90 -16.59 -7.41
C ASN A 20 16.87 -15.50 -7.74
N THR A 21 16.56 -14.59 -6.80
CA THR A 21 15.69 -13.44 -7.07
C THR A 21 16.29 -12.60 -8.20
N VAL A 22 15.45 -12.23 -9.16
CA VAL A 22 15.82 -11.41 -10.30
C VAL A 22 16.00 -9.97 -9.83
N VAL A 23 17.10 -9.34 -10.24
CA VAL A 23 17.46 -7.95 -9.91
C VAL A 23 17.95 -7.22 -11.15
N TYR A 24 17.86 -5.90 -11.13
CA TYR A 24 18.29 -5.04 -12.24
C TYR A 24 19.73 -4.56 -12.01
N THR A 25 20.52 -4.55 -13.08
CA THR A 25 21.88 -4.01 -13.09
C THR A 25 22.30 -3.67 -14.51
N THR A 26 23.58 -3.36 -14.73
CA THR A 26 24.12 -3.04 -16.06
C THR A 26 25.24 -3.99 -16.48
N THR A 27 25.49 -4.04 -17.79
CA THR A 27 26.70 -4.65 -18.36
C THR A 27 27.98 -4.08 -17.75
N TYR A 28 28.01 -2.78 -17.41
CA TYR A 28 29.14 -2.16 -16.72
C TYR A 28 29.47 -2.84 -15.39
N VAL A 29 28.45 -3.05 -14.54
CA VAL A 29 28.64 -3.75 -13.26
C VAL A 29 29.00 -5.23 -13.49
N MET A 30 28.27 -5.92 -14.36
CA MET A 30 28.37 -7.38 -14.49
C MET A 30 29.58 -7.86 -15.29
N HIS A 31 29.88 -7.20 -16.39
CA HIS A 31 30.92 -7.62 -17.35
C HIS A 31 32.19 -6.80 -17.17
N GLU A 32 32.08 -5.48 -17.00
CA GLU A 32 33.22 -4.57 -16.85
C GLU A 32 33.70 -4.43 -15.40
N LYS A 33 32.92 -4.98 -14.45
CA LYS A 33 33.20 -4.95 -13.00
C LYS A 33 33.30 -3.53 -12.45
N SER A 34 32.51 -2.61 -13.00
CA SER A 34 32.34 -1.27 -12.45
C SER A 34 31.93 -1.33 -10.98
N THR A 35 32.36 -0.32 -10.23
CA THR A 35 31.98 -0.22 -8.81
C THR A 35 30.49 0.07 -8.73
N ILE A 36 29.76 -0.73 -7.95
CA ILE A 36 28.37 -0.42 -7.62
C ILE A 36 28.37 0.82 -6.74
N THR A 37 27.86 1.94 -7.25
CA THR A 37 27.81 3.24 -6.59
C THR A 37 26.39 3.63 -6.17
N LEU A 38 25.38 2.97 -6.72
CA LEU A 38 23.97 3.15 -6.37
C LEU A 38 23.31 1.78 -6.16
N VAL A 39 22.61 1.62 -5.05
CA VAL A 39 21.71 0.50 -4.78
C VAL A 39 20.35 1.08 -4.43
N SER A 40 19.29 0.65 -5.11
CA SER A 40 17.92 1.03 -4.77
C SER A 40 17.07 -0.19 -4.47
N HIS A 41 16.17 -0.04 -3.49
CA HIS A 41 15.09 -0.97 -3.23
C HIS A 41 13.80 -0.25 -3.63
N GLU A 42 13.28 -0.59 -4.81
CA GLU A 42 12.20 0.13 -5.45
C GLU A 42 10.85 -0.14 -4.79
N LEU A 43 9.87 0.72 -5.06
CA LEU A 43 8.51 0.63 -4.50
C LEU A 43 7.77 -0.66 -4.86
N ASN A 44 8.09 -1.25 -6.01
CA ASN A 44 7.54 -2.54 -6.43
C ASN A 44 8.24 -3.75 -5.77
N GLY A 45 9.23 -3.52 -4.90
CA GLY A 45 10.03 -4.54 -4.23
C GLY A 45 11.26 -5.01 -5.01
N ASP A 46 11.50 -4.46 -6.20
CA ASP A 46 12.66 -4.83 -7.01
C ASP A 46 13.95 -4.19 -6.46
N TRP A 47 15.06 -4.88 -6.64
CA TRP A 47 16.38 -4.35 -6.33
C TRP A 47 17.11 -3.91 -7.59
N GLN A 48 17.76 -2.75 -7.54
CA GLN A 48 18.66 -2.29 -8.60
C GLN A 48 20.07 -2.04 -8.07
N PHE A 49 21.07 -2.38 -8.89
CA PHE A 49 22.49 -2.24 -8.58
C PHE A 49 23.21 -1.59 -9.75
N MET A 50 23.57 -0.31 -9.59
CA MET A 50 24.07 0.53 -10.67
C MET A 50 25.47 1.08 -10.35
N GLY A 51 26.28 1.26 -11.39
CA GLY A 51 27.51 2.04 -11.31
C GLY A 51 27.24 3.53 -11.56
N ASN A 52 28.30 4.30 -11.79
CA ASN A 52 28.22 5.76 -12.00
C ASN A 52 28.16 6.12 -13.50
N GLU A 53 28.07 5.12 -14.37
CA GLU A 53 27.97 5.27 -15.81
C GLU A 53 26.60 5.81 -16.24
N SER A 54 26.56 6.43 -17.41
CA SER A 54 25.32 6.95 -18.00
C SER A 54 24.36 5.81 -18.36
N LEU A 55 23.06 6.05 -18.13
CA LEU A 55 21.97 5.12 -18.46
C LEU A 55 21.20 5.50 -19.73
N GLU A 56 21.72 6.42 -20.56
CA GLU A 56 21.04 6.93 -21.76
C GLU A 56 20.59 5.83 -22.75
N ASN A 57 21.29 4.68 -22.79
CA ASN A 57 20.97 3.55 -23.66
C ASN A 57 20.54 2.29 -22.86
N PHE A 58 19.68 2.46 -21.86
CA PHE A 58 19.29 1.38 -20.92
C PHE A 58 18.84 0.08 -21.62
N GLN A 59 18.23 0.15 -22.79
CA GLN A 59 17.77 -1.03 -23.54
C GLN A 59 18.91 -1.94 -24.00
N GLU A 60 20.12 -1.39 -24.19
CA GLU A 60 21.29 -2.14 -24.63
C GLU A 60 22.18 -2.58 -23.46
N ILE A 61 22.19 -1.81 -22.37
CA ILE A 61 23.10 -2.01 -21.23
C ILE A 61 22.42 -2.65 -20.02
N GLY A 62 21.09 -2.61 -19.93
CA GLY A 62 20.32 -3.13 -18.82
C GLY A 62 20.34 -4.66 -18.78
N LEU A 63 20.55 -5.21 -17.60
CA LEU A 63 20.59 -6.65 -17.36
C LEU A 63 19.66 -7.06 -16.23
N LEU A 64 18.95 -8.16 -16.45
CA LEU A 64 18.29 -8.94 -15.41
C LEU A 64 19.21 -10.09 -15.02
N VAL A 65 19.62 -10.13 -13.75
CA VAL A 65 20.51 -11.16 -13.23
C VAL A 65 19.99 -11.68 -11.90
N SER A 66 20.54 -12.80 -11.43
CA SER A 66 20.26 -13.25 -10.07
C SER A 66 21.00 -12.39 -9.04
N LEU A 67 20.36 -12.10 -7.91
CA LEU A 67 20.96 -11.39 -6.77
C LEU A 67 22.30 -12.03 -6.34
N PHE A 68 22.40 -13.36 -6.41
CA PHE A 68 23.62 -14.09 -6.11
C PHE A 68 24.80 -13.72 -7.03
N GLN A 69 24.56 -13.44 -8.31
CA GLN A 69 25.61 -13.00 -9.24
C GLN A 69 26.13 -11.61 -8.85
N VAL A 70 25.25 -10.69 -8.45
CA VAL A 70 25.66 -9.35 -8.00
C VAL A 70 26.45 -9.42 -6.69
N ILE A 71 26.00 -10.22 -5.72
CA ILE A 71 26.72 -10.44 -4.45
C ILE A 71 28.13 -11.01 -4.68
N LYS A 72 28.31 -11.86 -5.69
CA LYS A 72 29.64 -12.40 -6.06
C LYS A 72 30.59 -11.33 -6.57
N ILE A 73 30.08 -10.33 -7.30
CA ILE A 73 30.86 -9.20 -7.79
C ILE A 73 31.20 -8.27 -6.63
N ASP A 74 30.20 -7.98 -5.80
CA ASP A 74 30.37 -7.08 -4.67
C ASP A 74 29.63 -7.55 -3.42
N ASN A 75 30.33 -8.28 -2.55
CA ASN A 75 29.79 -8.71 -1.28
C ASN A 75 29.60 -7.57 -0.25
N SER A 76 30.14 -6.37 -0.49
CA SER A 76 29.96 -5.24 0.43
C SER A 76 28.53 -4.73 0.44
N ILE A 77 27.74 -5.04 -0.59
CA ILE A 77 26.29 -4.73 -0.63
C ILE A 77 25.50 -5.52 0.42
N LEU A 78 26.05 -6.59 1.02
CA LEU A 78 25.42 -7.31 2.13
C LEU A 78 25.26 -6.44 3.39
N SER A 79 25.90 -5.28 3.42
CA SER A 79 25.66 -4.25 4.40
C SER A 79 24.25 -3.64 4.28
N LEU A 80 23.67 -3.65 3.08
CA LEU A 80 22.39 -3.02 2.72
C LEU A 80 21.18 -3.98 2.74
N VAL A 81 21.30 -5.18 3.31
CA VAL A 81 20.19 -6.18 3.30
C VAL A 81 18.90 -5.70 3.99
N ASP A 82 19.02 -4.65 4.82
CA ASP A 82 17.92 -4.03 5.56
C ASP A 82 17.53 -2.67 4.95
N LEU A 83 18.00 -2.32 3.74
CA LEU A 83 17.58 -1.11 3.04
C LEU A 83 16.06 -1.19 2.79
N PRO A 84 15.25 -0.26 3.35
CA PRO A 84 13.81 -0.33 3.20
C PRO A 84 13.37 -0.07 1.75
N ILE A 85 12.20 -0.56 1.39
CA ILE A 85 11.52 -0.22 0.13
C ILE A 85 11.40 1.31 0.00
N GLY A 86 11.63 1.85 -1.19
CA GLY A 86 11.62 3.28 -1.48
C GLY A 86 12.85 4.05 -1.01
N TYR A 87 13.94 3.36 -0.64
CA TYR A 87 15.23 3.98 -0.30
C TYR A 87 16.33 3.56 -1.26
N GLN A 88 17.31 4.44 -1.39
CA GLN A 88 18.55 4.20 -2.12
C GLN A 88 19.77 4.43 -1.22
N ALA A 89 20.86 3.75 -1.56
CA ALA A 89 22.16 3.89 -0.96
C ALA A 89 23.18 4.28 -2.03
N THR A 90 23.92 5.35 -1.79
CA THR A 90 24.96 5.84 -2.71
C THR A 90 26.34 5.83 -2.07
N ARG A 91 27.38 5.63 -2.87
CA ARG A 91 28.80 5.77 -2.49
C ARG A 91 29.65 6.09 -3.71
N VAL A 92 30.88 6.54 -3.52
CA VAL A 92 31.81 6.82 -4.63
C VAL A 92 32.76 5.65 -4.85
N LYS A 93 33.36 5.12 -3.77
CA LYS A 93 34.28 3.97 -3.82
C LYS A 93 33.74 2.83 -2.99
N LYS A 94 34.19 1.61 -3.29
CA LYS A 94 33.79 0.39 -2.58
C LYS A 94 34.07 0.42 -1.07
N SER A 95 35.09 1.15 -0.64
CA SER A 95 35.47 1.31 0.77
C SER A 95 34.66 2.36 1.51
N ASP A 96 33.91 3.20 0.80
CA ASP A 96 33.20 4.34 1.41
C ASP A 96 31.94 3.85 2.13
N GLU A 97 31.55 4.59 3.17
CA GLU A 97 30.25 4.38 3.81
C GLU A 97 29.11 4.73 2.84
N TRP A 98 28.04 3.96 2.92
CA TRP A 98 26.83 4.24 2.16
C TRP A 98 26.09 5.46 2.71
N LYS A 99 25.73 6.39 1.84
CA LYS A 99 24.77 7.45 2.11
C LYS A 99 23.38 6.97 1.72
N ILE A 100 22.51 6.79 2.71
CA ILE A 100 21.14 6.29 2.52
C ILE A 100 20.17 7.48 2.46
N GLU A 101 19.33 7.52 1.42
CA GLU A 101 18.33 8.56 1.20
C GLU A 101 17.03 7.95 0.69
N LYS A 102 15.91 8.65 0.95
CA LYS A 102 14.61 8.25 0.40
C LYS A 102 14.56 8.62 -1.08
N ILE A 103 14.04 7.74 -1.92
CA ILE A 103 13.86 8.02 -3.35
C ILE A 103 12.71 9.01 -3.50
N HIS A 104 12.92 10.03 -4.33
CA HIS A 104 11.91 11.02 -4.65
C HIS A 104 11.41 10.78 -6.08
N TYR A 105 10.29 10.08 -6.21
CA TYR A 105 9.66 9.82 -7.51
C TYR A 105 8.84 11.02 -7.97
N SER A 106 8.99 11.36 -9.25
CA SER A 106 8.13 12.29 -9.97
C SER A 106 6.73 11.70 -10.17
N GLU A 107 5.79 12.55 -10.60
CA GLU A 107 4.40 12.11 -10.84
C GLU A 107 4.28 11.17 -12.03
N SER A 108 5.06 11.40 -13.09
CA SER A 108 5.13 10.51 -14.24
C SER A 108 5.69 9.14 -13.88
N GLU A 109 6.74 9.08 -13.05
CA GLU A 109 7.31 7.80 -12.60
C GLU A 109 6.31 7.00 -11.78
N ILE A 110 5.55 7.65 -10.88
CA ILE A 110 4.51 6.97 -10.09
C ILE A 110 3.39 6.44 -10.99
N GLN A 111 3.03 7.16 -12.06
CA GLN A 111 2.05 6.69 -13.03
C GLN A 111 2.56 5.47 -13.80
N GLU A 112 3.81 5.51 -14.27
CA GLU A 112 4.42 4.42 -15.04
C GLU A 112 4.63 3.14 -14.23
N MET A 113 4.84 3.25 -12.90
CA MET A 113 4.97 2.09 -12.02
C MET A 113 3.72 1.21 -11.97
N GLY A 114 2.54 1.80 -12.14
CA GLY A 114 1.26 1.10 -12.10
C GLY A 114 1.01 0.31 -10.80
N TYR A 115 0.06 -0.63 -10.86
CA TYR A 115 -0.24 -1.55 -9.76
C TYR A 115 -0.87 -2.85 -10.26
N TYR A 116 -0.75 -3.93 -9.49
CA TYR A 116 -1.54 -5.14 -9.69
C TYR A 116 -2.86 -5.03 -8.92
N CYS A 117 -3.98 -5.16 -9.63
CA CYS A 117 -5.29 -5.09 -9.01
C CYS A 117 -5.61 -6.37 -8.25
N SER A 118 -5.95 -6.25 -6.97
CA SER A 118 -6.33 -7.40 -6.13
C SER A 118 -7.68 -8.02 -6.52
N GLU A 119 -8.49 -7.34 -7.34
CA GLU A 119 -9.79 -7.86 -7.78
C GLU A 119 -9.73 -8.63 -9.09
N CYS A 120 -8.98 -8.15 -10.08
CA CYS A 120 -8.88 -8.82 -11.40
C CYS A 120 -7.55 -9.54 -11.63
N GLY A 121 -6.51 -9.27 -10.84
CA GLY A 121 -5.18 -9.85 -10.98
C GLY A 121 -4.32 -9.24 -12.09
N GLU A 122 -4.85 -8.29 -12.85
CA GLU A 122 -4.15 -7.63 -13.97
C GLU A 122 -3.32 -6.43 -13.51
N PHE A 123 -2.29 -6.09 -14.31
CA PHE A 123 -1.50 -4.88 -14.13
C PHE A 123 -2.19 -3.67 -14.75
N HIS A 124 -2.22 -2.56 -14.01
CA HIS A 124 -2.77 -1.28 -14.43
C HIS A 124 -1.68 -0.21 -14.39
N GLY A 125 -1.34 0.40 -15.53
CA GLY A 125 -0.36 1.50 -15.63
C GLY A 125 -0.93 2.88 -15.26
N GLU A 126 -1.93 2.93 -14.39
CA GLU A 126 -2.55 4.15 -13.91
C GLU A 126 -2.55 4.18 -12.38
N ILE A 127 -2.76 5.37 -11.80
CA ILE A 127 -2.84 5.49 -10.33
C ILE A 127 -4.11 4.78 -9.83
N PRO A 128 -4.03 3.94 -8.78
CA PRO A 128 -5.21 3.29 -8.23
C PRO A 128 -6.25 4.34 -7.79
N MET A 129 -7.49 4.16 -8.25
CA MET A 129 -8.63 5.00 -7.84
C MET A 129 -9.38 4.42 -6.63
N SER A 130 -8.90 3.30 -6.10
CA SER A 130 -9.53 2.57 -5.00
C SER A 130 -8.47 1.97 -4.09
N TYR A 131 -8.64 2.17 -2.78
CA TYR A 131 -7.73 1.68 -1.76
C TYR A 131 -8.50 1.16 -0.55
N GLY A 132 -7.95 0.22 0.20
CA GLY A 132 -8.58 -0.26 1.43
C GLY A 132 -7.77 -1.31 2.16
N ALA A 133 -8.34 -1.83 3.25
CA ALA A 133 -7.74 -2.89 4.05
C ALA A 133 -8.42 -4.24 3.83
N GLU A 134 -7.64 -5.32 3.95
CA GLU A 134 -8.15 -6.70 3.84
C GLU A 134 -9.03 -7.10 5.03
N SER A 135 -8.78 -6.53 6.21
CA SER A 135 -9.53 -6.82 7.44
C SER A 135 -9.70 -5.55 8.30
N PRO A 136 -10.66 -5.56 9.26
CA PRO A 136 -10.73 -4.53 10.29
C PRO A 136 -9.47 -4.53 11.17
N THR A 137 -9.08 -3.37 11.68
CA THR A 137 -7.95 -3.22 12.63
C THR A 137 -8.14 -4.10 13.87
N SER A 138 -9.38 -4.15 14.34
CA SER A 138 -9.80 -4.96 15.46
C SER A 138 -9.59 -6.45 15.24
N TYR A 139 -9.72 -6.95 14.01
CA TYR A 139 -9.43 -8.35 13.65
C TYR A 139 -7.93 -8.58 13.43
N PHE A 140 -7.26 -7.66 12.74
CA PHE A 140 -5.83 -7.74 12.44
C PHE A 140 -4.97 -7.90 13.71
N ASN A 141 -5.35 -7.19 14.78
CA ASN A 141 -4.63 -7.18 16.05
C ASN A 141 -4.95 -8.37 16.98
N LEU A 142 -5.83 -9.29 16.59
CA LEU A 142 -6.16 -10.47 17.40
C LEU A 142 -5.01 -11.48 17.40
N ASP A 143 -4.92 -12.23 18.50
CA ASP A 143 -4.13 -13.45 18.54
C ASP A 143 -4.78 -14.57 17.69
N GLU A 144 -4.00 -15.59 17.37
CA GLU A 144 -4.43 -16.68 16.48
C GLU A 144 -5.56 -17.54 17.08
N GLU A 145 -5.63 -17.70 18.41
CA GLU A 145 -6.72 -18.45 19.05
C GLU A 145 -8.06 -17.72 18.85
N THR A 146 -8.07 -16.40 19.07
CA THR A 146 -9.25 -15.57 18.87
C THR A 146 -9.65 -15.47 17.40
N LYS A 147 -8.68 -15.42 16.47
CA LYS A 147 -8.97 -15.46 15.02
C LYS A 147 -9.66 -16.75 14.60
N ASN A 148 -9.25 -17.90 15.16
CA ASN A 148 -9.88 -19.19 14.87
C ASN A 148 -11.34 -19.29 15.35
N GLN A 149 -11.73 -18.45 16.31
CA GLN A 149 -13.11 -18.34 16.81
C GLN A 149 -13.91 -17.23 16.13
N SER A 150 -13.27 -16.47 15.24
CA SER A 150 -13.83 -15.33 14.53
C SER A 150 -14.03 -15.67 13.05
N GLU A 151 -14.91 -14.92 12.39
CA GLU A 151 -15.17 -15.07 10.97
C GLU A 151 -14.68 -13.82 10.23
N LEU A 152 -13.95 -14.02 9.14
CA LEU A 152 -13.59 -12.96 8.21
C LEU A 152 -13.87 -13.45 6.79
N THR A 153 -14.73 -12.72 6.09
CA THR A 153 -15.03 -12.93 4.68
C THR A 153 -14.66 -11.66 3.89
N ARG A 154 -14.98 -11.62 2.60
CA ARG A 154 -14.78 -10.41 1.78
C ARG A 154 -15.62 -9.22 2.25
N ASP A 155 -16.81 -9.48 2.79
CA ASP A 155 -17.84 -8.44 3.02
C ASP A 155 -18.18 -8.25 4.50
N ILE A 156 -17.95 -9.25 5.34
CA ILE A 156 -18.28 -9.22 6.77
C ILE A 156 -17.14 -9.76 7.62
N CYS A 157 -17.04 -9.26 8.86
CA CYS A 157 -16.20 -9.82 9.89
C CYS A 157 -16.99 -9.91 11.21
N ILE A 158 -16.85 -11.03 11.91
CA ILE A 158 -17.51 -11.30 13.19
C ILE A 158 -16.43 -11.73 14.17
N ILE A 159 -16.17 -10.93 15.19
CA ILE A 159 -15.19 -11.25 16.24
C ILE A 159 -15.92 -11.82 17.45
N ASN A 160 -15.59 -13.05 17.84
CA ASN A 160 -16.16 -13.77 18.99
C ASN A 160 -17.69 -13.82 19.05
N ARG A 161 -18.38 -13.65 17.91
CA ARG A 161 -19.86 -13.51 17.84
C ARG A 161 -20.42 -12.33 18.65
N GLU A 162 -19.57 -11.35 18.99
CA GLU A 162 -19.94 -10.19 19.82
C GLU A 162 -19.77 -8.86 19.08
N ARG A 163 -18.75 -8.75 18.22
CA ARG A 163 -18.49 -7.54 17.43
C ARG A 163 -18.67 -7.82 15.95
N PHE A 164 -19.37 -6.93 15.27
CA PHE A 164 -19.87 -7.15 13.92
C PHE A 164 -19.40 -6.02 13.01
N PHE A 165 -18.76 -6.39 11.92
CA PHE A 165 -18.17 -5.45 10.98
C PHE A 165 -18.68 -5.76 9.59
N ILE A 166 -18.92 -4.69 8.83
CA ILE A 166 -19.28 -4.76 7.42
C ILE A 166 -18.28 -3.94 6.61
N LYS A 167 -17.91 -4.46 5.45
CA LYS A 167 -17.09 -3.73 4.49
C LYS A 167 -17.97 -2.78 3.69
N GLY A 168 -17.49 -1.56 3.49
CA GLY A 168 -18.18 -0.52 2.76
C GLY A 168 -17.22 0.37 2.01
N GLN A 169 -17.75 1.23 1.13
CA GLN A 169 -16.96 2.19 0.37
C GLN A 169 -17.34 3.63 0.71
N ILE A 170 -16.35 4.45 1.02
CA ILE A 170 -16.48 5.91 1.02
C ILE A 170 -16.19 6.36 -0.41
N LYS A 171 -17.17 7.01 -1.05
CA LYS A 171 -17.00 7.57 -2.40
C LYS A 171 -16.68 9.06 -2.30
N ILE A 172 -15.64 9.47 -3.01
CA ILE A 172 -15.22 10.87 -3.13
C ILE A 172 -15.24 11.22 -4.62
N LYS A 173 -15.97 12.27 -4.99
CA LYS A 173 -16.00 12.74 -6.38
C LYS A 173 -14.62 13.28 -6.76
N VAL A 174 -14.18 12.99 -7.99
CA VAL A 174 -12.94 13.53 -8.53
C VAL A 174 -13.26 14.49 -9.67
N ASP A 175 -12.76 15.72 -9.58
CA ASP A 175 -12.97 16.74 -10.59
C ASP A 175 -12.58 16.22 -11.98
N THR A 176 -13.37 16.56 -12.99
CA THR A 176 -13.14 16.21 -14.41
C THR A 176 -13.13 14.71 -14.75
N GLN A 177 -13.37 13.83 -13.78
CA GLN A 177 -13.45 12.38 -13.98
C GLN A 177 -14.90 11.88 -13.82
N ASN A 178 -15.29 10.92 -14.65
CA ASN A 178 -16.60 10.26 -14.54
C ASN A 178 -16.65 9.17 -13.46
N LYS A 179 -15.50 8.82 -12.86
CA LYS A 179 -15.41 7.79 -11.82
C LYS A 179 -14.97 8.43 -10.49
N PRO A 180 -15.59 8.06 -9.36
CA PRO A 180 -15.15 8.53 -8.06
C PRO A 180 -13.86 7.84 -7.63
N PHE A 181 -13.15 8.48 -6.72
CA PHE A 181 -12.14 7.83 -5.89
C PHE A 181 -12.84 7.10 -4.72
N THR A 182 -12.36 5.93 -4.32
CA THR A 182 -12.98 5.14 -3.24
C THR A 182 -12.03 4.66 -2.16
N TRP A 183 -12.46 4.81 -0.90
CA TRP A 183 -11.86 4.09 0.23
C TRP A 183 -12.75 2.92 0.64
N ASN A 184 -12.24 1.69 0.51
CA ASN A 184 -12.84 0.48 1.03
C ASN A 184 -12.47 0.32 2.51
N VAL A 185 -13.44 0.54 3.38
CA VAL A 185 -13.27 0.57 4.84
C VAL A 185 -14.14 -0.49 5.51
N TRP A 186 -13.65 -0.97 6.65
CA TRP A 186 -14.41 -1.77 7.59
C TRP A 186 -15.09 -0.86 8.61
N VAL A 187 -16.36 -1.14 8.89
CA VAL A 187 -17.17 -0.37 9.84
C VAL A 187 -17.77 -1.32 10.86
N GLU A 188 -17.54 -1.06 12.14
CA GLU A 188 -18.23 -1.74 13.23
C GLU A 188 -19.65 -1.21 13.35
N ILE A 189 -20.63 -2.12 13.39
CA ILE A 189 -22.05 -1.81 13.56
C ILE A 189 -22.62 -2.60 14.75
N GLY A 190 -23.78 -2.16 15.24
CA GLY A 190 -24.48 -2.86 16.32
C GLY A 190 -24.99 -4.23 15.88
N LYS A 191 -25.10 -5.17 16.84
CA LYS A 191 -25.62 -6.53 16.61
C LYS A 191 -27.01 -6.52 15.95
N GLU A 192 -27.92 -5.69 16.44
CA GLU A 192 -29.28 -5.60 15.89
C GLU A 192 -29.28 -5.18 14.41
N ASP A 193 -28.48 -4.17 14.06
CA ASP A 193 -28.32 -3.70 12.67
C ASP A 193 -27.67 -4.77 11.79
N PHE A 194 -26.71 -5.53 12.32
CA PHE A 194 -26.06 -6.63 11.62
C PHE A 194 -27.04 -7.78 11.34
N ASP A 195 -27.79 -8.24 12.34
CA ASP A 195 -28.77 -9.32 12.21
C ASP A 195 -29.84 -8.95 11.17
N ILE A 196 -30.35 -7.70 11.23
CA ILE A 196 -31.28 -7.16 10.23
C ILE A 196 -30.66 -7.17 8.83
N GLY A 197 -29.37 -6.80 8.73
CA GLY A 197 -28.63 -6.79 7.47
C GLY A 197 -28.54 -8.18 6.84
N GLN A 198 -28.27 -9.20 7.65
CA GLN A 198 -28.19 -10.60 7.23
C GLN A 198 -29.55 -11.13 6.76
N GLU A 199 -30.62 -10.86 7.50
CA GLU A 199 -31.99 -11.24 7.10
C GLU A 199 -32.43 -10.62 5.77
N ASN A 200 -31.89 -9.46 5.42
CA ASN A 200 -32.23 -8.71 4.22
C ASN A 200 -31.14 -8.77 3.13
N TRP A 201 -30.17 -9.68 3.25
CA TRP A 201 -29.01 -9.73 2.36
C TRP A 201 -29.40 -9.80 0.86
N THR A 202 -30.38 -10.65 0.55
CA THR A 202 -30.90 -10.89 -0.81
C THR A 202 -32.14 -10.06 -1.15
N ASN A 203 -32.58 -9.18 -0.24
CA ASN A 203 -33.76 -8.34 -0.47
C ASN A 203 -33.41 -7.22 -1.46
N GLU A 204 -34.08 -7.19 -2.61
CA GLU A 204 -33.86 -6.17 -3.65
C GLU A 204 -34.10 -4.73 -3.15
N ASN A 205 -34.95 -4.57 -2.14
CA ASN A 205 -35.29 -3.28 -1.54
C ASN A 205 -34.40 -2.91 -0.35
N ARG A 206 -33.33 -3.67 -0.06
CA ARG A 206 -32.43 -3.37 1.06
C ARG A 206 -31.82 -1.97 1.00
N PHE A 207 -31.74 -1.35 -0.18
CA PHE A 207 -31.26 0.02 -0.36
C PHE A 207 -32.22 1.12 0.12
N LEU A 208 -33.51 0.81 0.31
CA LEU A 208 -34.51 1.75 0.84
C LEU A 208 -34.53 1.81 2.36
N ARG A 209 -33.76 0.94 3.03
CA ARG A 209 -33.71 0.88 4.48
C ARG A 209 -32.98 2.11 5.04
N LYS A 210 -33.33 2.46 6.27
CA LYS A 210 -32.61 3.47 7.05
C LYS A 210 -31.14 3.04 7.19
N PRO A 211 -30.18 3.95 6.98
CA PRO A 211 -28.78 3.62 7.19
C PRO A 211 -28.48 3.21 8.63
N TYR A 212 -27.57 2.26 8.78
CA TYR A 212 -27.06 1.82 10.09
C TYR A 212 -26.10 2.87 10.66
N ASN A 213 -25.99 2.92 11.99
CA ASN A 213 -24.91 3.66 12.63
C ASN A 213 -23.68 2.77 12.73
N GLY A 214 -22.51 3.33 12.50
CA GLY A 214 -21.27 2.60 12.74
C GLY A 214 -20.09 3.51 13.03
N VAL A 215 -18.94 2.86 13.25
CA VAL A 215 -17.65 3.52 13.43
C VAL A 215 -16.59 2.87 12.54
N ILE A 216 -15.75 3.68 11.89
CA ILE A 216 -14.67 3.18 11.03
C ILE A 216 -13.64 2.43 11.88
N ASP A 217 -13.28 1.23 11.43
CA ASP A 217 -12.22 0.39 12.00
C ASP A 217 -11.08 0.13 10.99
N THR A 218 -10.90 1.05 10.04
CA THR A 218 -9.82 1.05 9.06
C THR A 218 -8.99 2.33 9.15
N PRO A 219 -7.65 2.25 9.31
CA PRO A 219 -6.79 3.41 9.31
C PRO A 219 -6.56 3.86 7.86
N LEU A 220 -6.92 5.12 7.57
CA LEU A 220 -6.58 5.74 6.30
C LEU A 220 -5.35 6.63 6.54
N ASN A 221 -4.16 6.05 6.41
CA ASN A 221 -2.87 6.68 6.73
C ASN A 221 -2.59 8.00 5.96
N CYS A 222 -3.39 8.30 4.94
CA CYS A 222 -3.36 9.57 4.22
C CYS A 222 -3.96 10.75 5.02
N TYR A 223 -4.77 10.45 6.04
CA TYR A 223 -5.45 11.39 6.91
C TYR A 223 -4.92 11.33 8.35
N SER A 224 -5.36 12.29 9.17
CA SER A 224 -5.36 12.15 10.63
C SER A 224 -6.19 10.92 11.05
N ASN A 225 -6.07 10.50 12.31
CA ASN A 225 -6.74 9.30 12.85
C ASN A 225 -8.20 9.15 12.37
N THR A 226 -8.46 8.08 11.60
CA THR A 226 -9.79 7.75 11.09
C THR A 226 -10.50 6.67 11.91
N LEU A 227 -9.79 5.96 12.78
CA LEU A 227 -10.38 4.94 13.65
C LEU A 227 -11.36 5.60 14.61
N GLY A 228 -12.55 5.03 14.70
CA GLY A 228 -13.64 5.53 15.54
C GLY A 228 -14.45 6.68 14.93
N LEU A 229 -14.15 7.13 13.70
CA LEU A 229 -15.00 8.12 13.02
C LEU A 229 -16.40 7.56 12.85
N LYS A 230 -17.40 8.32 13.30
CA LYS A 230 -18.81 7.95 13.19
C LYS A 230 -19.28 8.06 11.76
N VAL A 231 -20.01 7.05 11.31
CA VAL A 231 -20.51 6.95 9.94
C VAL A 231 -21.95 6.45 9.90
N LYS A 232 -22.59 6.71 8.77
CA LYS A 232 -23.80 6.02 8.36
C LYS A 232 -23.44 4.97 7.31
N VAL A 233 -23.98 3.78 7.45
CA VAL A 233 -23.83 2.71 6.46
C VAL A 233 -25.11 2.58 5.66
N GLN A 234 -25.08 3.03 4.41
CA GLN A 234 -26.21 2.94 3.50
C GLN A 234 -26.06 1.68 2.63
N THR A 235 -26.93 0.71 2.86
CA THR A 235 -27.05 -0.47 2.00
C THR A 235 -27.43 -0.07 0.58
N GLN A 236 -26.98 -0.87 -0.38
CA GLN A 236 -27.19 -0.67 -1.81
C GLN A 236 -27.96 -1.85 -2.41
N LYS A 237 -28.21 -1.84 -3.72
CA LYS A 237 -28.82 -2.99 -4.42
C LYS A 237 -27.99 -4.26 -4.17
N VAL A 238 -28.63 -5.43 -4.26
CA VAL A 238 -27.97 -6.72 -4.09
C VAL A 238 -26.75 -6.82 -5.01
N GLY A 239 -25.62 -7.29 -4.45
CA GLY A 239 -24.34 -7.38 -5.15
C GLY A 239 -23.51 -6.09 -5.15
N ILE A 240 -24.03 -4.99 -4.61
CA ILE A 240 -23.29 -3.72 -4.47
C ILE A 240 -22.92 -3.52 -3.00
N ILE A 241 -21.62 -3.30 -2.75
CA ILE A 241 -21.10 -3.02 -1.42
C ILE A 241 -21.73 -1.73 -0.82
N PRO A 242 -22.04 -1.71 0.49
CA PRO A 242 -22.61 -0.53 1.14
C PRO A 242 -21.80 0.75 0.93
N GLU A 243 -22.50 1.88 0.87
CA GLU A 243 -21.90 3.21 0.85
C GLU A 243 -21.74 3.74 2.28
N ILE A 244 -20.57 4.27 2.57
CA ILE A 244 -20.20 4.81 3.87
C ILE A 244 -20.22 6.33 3.80
N ILE A 245 -21.06 6.94 4.64
CA ILE A 245 -21.23 8.39 4.71
C ILE A 245 -20.66 8.86 6.05
N ILE A 246 -19.66 9.72 6.01
CA ILE A 246 -19.03 10.29 7.19
C ILE A 246 -20.04 11.20 7.90
N SER A 247 -20.26 10.98 9.19
CA SER A 247 -21.11 11.88 9.98
C SER A 247 -20.42 13.23 10.17
N GLU A 248 -21.19 14.31 10.29
CA GLU A 248 -20.67 15.68 10.43
C GLU A 248 -19.54 15.80 11.47
N THR A 249 -18.40 16.35 11.03
CA THR A 249 -17.18 16.47 11.82
C THR A 249 -16.22 17.46 11.17
N ASN A 250 -15.20 17.91 11.92
CA ASN A 250 -14.10 18.73 11.39
C ASN A 250 -12.99 17.91 10.73
N HIS A 251 -13.18 16.59 10.57
CA HIS A 251 -12.19 15.73 9.94
C HIS A 251 -12.09 16.00 8.43
N PRO A 252 -10.88 16.12 7.83
CA PRO A 252 -10.73 16.43 6.39
C PRO A 252 -11.47 15.47 5.47
N LEU A 253 -11.54 14.19 5.82
CA LEU A 253 -12.29 13.17 5.06
C LEU A 253 -13.78 13.50 4.89
N PHE A 254 -14.41 14.17 5.87
CA PHE A 254 -15.79 14.62 5.75
C PHE A 254 -15.93 15.69 4.67
N PHE A 255 -15.09 16.72 4.72
CA PHE A 255 -15.11 17.80 3.74
C PHE A 255 -14.76 17.31 2.32
N GLU A 256 -13.83 16.38 2.20
CA GLU A 256 -13.48 15.79 0.90
C GLU A 256 -14.63 14.91 0.37
N GLN A 257 -15.33 14.14 1.20
CA GLN A 257 -16.52 13.41 0.76
C GLN A 257 -17.63 14.33 0.24
N GLU A 258 -17.88 15.45 0.93
CA GLU A 258 -18.92 16.41 0.54
C GLU A 258 -18.57 17.21 -0.73
N ASN A 259 -17.34 17.70 -0.81
CA ASN A 259 -16.93 18.66 -1.84
C ASN A 259 -16.22 18.01 -3.04
N GLY A 260 -15.75 16.78 -2.91
CA GLY A 260 -14.86 16.15 -3.88
C GLY A 260 -13.40 16.59 -3.75
N ILE A 261 -12.56 16.04 -4.63
CA ILE A 261 -11.12 16.28 -4.71
C ILE A 261 -10.66 16.36 -6.18
N ASN A 262 -9.44 16.82 -6.43
CA ASN A 262 -8.82 16.78 -7.76
C ASN A 262 -7.81 15.62 -7.89
N MET A 263 -7.26 15.43 -9.09
CA MET A 263 -6.25 14.38 -9.33
C MET A 263 -4.95 14.60 -8.56
N ASP A 264 -4.53 15.85 -8.30
CA ASP A 264 -3.34 16.13 -7.48
C ASP A 264 -3.49 15.55 -6.07
N ARG A 265 -4.71 15.63 -5.51
CA ARG A 265 -5.03 15.04 -4.21
C ARG A 265 -4.96 13.52 -4.24
N VAL A 266 -5.46 12.88 -5.30
CA VAL A 266 -5.37 11.42 -5.52
C VAL A 266 -3.91 10.98 -5.64
N THR A 267 -3.11 11.67 -6.46
CA THR A 267 -1.66 11.42 -6.58
C THR A 267 -0.96 11.59 -5.23
N GLY A 268 -1.40 12.55 -4.41
CA GLY A 268 -0.93 12.72 -3.03
C GLY A 268 -1.21 11.51 -2.13
N PHE A 269 -2.35 10.82 -2.31
CA PHE A 269 -2.63 9.58 -1.60
C PHE A 269 -1.73 8.44 -2.05
N ALA A 270 -1.57 8.26 -3.37
CA ALA A 270 -0.68 7.26 -3.94
C ALA A 270 0.75 7.43 -3.42
N LYS A 271 1.28 8.66 -3.46
CA LYS A 271 2.58 9.01 -2.86
C LYS A 271 2.65 8.56 -1.40
N LYS A 272 1.72 8.99 -0.55
CA LYS A 272 1.74 8.64 0.89
C LYS A 272 1.69 7.13 1.14
N ILE A 273 0.88 6.39 0.38
CA ILE A 273 0.74 4.94 0.53
C ILE A 273 2.00 4.22 0.09
N LEU A 274 2.55 4.57 -1.07
CA LEU A 274 3.81 4.02 -1.58
C LEU A 274 4.96 4.27 -0.59
N TYR A 275 4.99 5.46 0.02
CA TYR A 275 6.05 5.87 0.93
C TYR A 275 5.86 5.46 2.40
N ALA A 276 4.77 4.78 2.76
CA ALA A 276 4.44 4.39 4.13
C ALA A 276 5.11 3.08 4.59
N HIS A 277 5.78 2.35 3.69
CA HIS A 277 6.48 1.10 3.95
C HIS A 277 8.00 1.32 4.14
#